data_AF-A0A0U5GBT5-F1
#
_entry.id   AF-A0A0U5GBT5-F1
#
_cell.length_a   1.000
_cell.length_b   1.000
_cell.length_c   1.000
_cell.angle_alpha   90.00
_cell.angle_beta   90.00
_cell.angle_gamma   90.00
#
_symmetry.space_group_name_H-M   'P 1'
#
loop_
_entity.id
_entity.type
_entity.pdbx_description
1 polymer ?
#
loop_
_entity_poly.entity_id
_entity_poly.type
_entity_poly.pdbx_seq_one_letter_code
_entity_poly.pdbx_strand_id
1 'polypeptide(L)'
;MTTAARLDRADLAFAALSDFASNAQMIANLDTRILLIADADVGFGGPPNIARMVTTYHSCGVAGFHIEDQVANKRCGHLRGKEVVDVETWKLRICACVIGRDSMHGGCDIVIIARTDALAVEEYEAALERLVAARECGADMGFFEAIETEEQIKNAVQLLAPMPLRSLLSPGKRVS
;
A
#
# COMPACT_ATOMS: atom_id res chain seq x y z
N MET A 1 -6.72 9.68 -4.98
CA MET A 1 -6.73 11.10 -5.46
C MET A 1 -6.68 11.21 -6.99
N THR A 2 -5.90 10.38 -7.69
CA THR A 2 -5.79 10.38 -9.17
C THR A 2 -7.14 10.25 -9.88
N THR A 3 -7.99 9.32 -9.47
CA THR A 3 -9.28 9.02 -10.13
C THR A 3 -10.26 10.20 -10.08
N ALA A 4 -10.42 10.84 -8.92
CA ALA A 4 -11.32 11.98 -8.76
C ALA A 4 -10.78 13.24 -9.47
N ALA A 5 -9.50 13.54 -9.34
CA ALA A 5 -8.93 14.79 -9.84
C ALA A 5 -8.61 14.77 -11.34
N ARG A 6 -8.26 13.61 -11.91
CA ARG A 6 -7.86 13.49 -13.33
C ARG A 6 -8.91 12.83 -14.22
N LEU A 7 -9.72 11.94 -13.67
CA LEU A 7 -10.66 11.14 -14.45
C LEU A 7 -12.13 11.49 -14.15
N ASP A 8 -12.39 12.40 -13.21
CA ASP A 8 -13.74 12.75 -12.72
C ASP A 8 -14.58 11.50 -12.38
N ARG A 9 -13.93 10.53 -11.73
CA ARG A 9 -14.53 9.22 -11.42
C ARG A 9 -14.34 8.85 -9.96
N ALA A 10 -15.30 8.08 -9.46
CA ALA A 10 -15.21 7.43 -8.16
C ALA A 10 -14.04 6.43 -8.11
N ASP A 11 -13.46 6.25 -6.93
CA ASP A 11 -12.33 5.34 -6.68
C ASP A 11 -12.79 3.88 -6.69
N LEU A 12 -12.99 3.36 -7.91
CA LEU A 12 -13.51 2.03 -8.23
C LEU A 12 -12.55 1.28 -9.18
N ALA A 13 -11.25 1.43 -9.00
CA ALA A 13 -10.20 0.73 -9.75
C ALA A 13 -10.20 0.95 -11.29
N PHE A 14 -10.81 2.03 -11.78
CA PHE A 14 -10.83 2.35 -13.22
C PHE A 14 -9.50 2.88 -13.77
N ALA A 15 -8.66 3.45 -12.90
CA ALA A 15 -7.40 4.06 -13.31
C ALA A 15 -6.32 2.98 -13.52
N ALA A 16 -5.61 3.06 -14.63
CA ALA A 16 -4.52 2.16 -14.95
C ALA A 16 -3.20 2.65 -14.36
N LEU A 17 -2.18 1.79 -14.35
CA LEU A 17 -0.83 2.16 -13.93
C LEU A 17 -0.32 3.44 -14.62
N SER A 18 -0.62 3.62 -15.91
CA SER A 18 -0.24 4.81 -16.67
C SER A 18 -0.80 6.11 -16.09
N ASP A 19 -2.04 6.08 -15.60
CA ASP A 19 -2.70 7.26 -15.02
C ASP A 19 -2.06 7.64 -13.69
N PHE A 20 -1.78 6.64 -12.85
CA PHE A 20 -1.08 6.82 -11.58
C PHE A 20 0.36 7.27 -11.78
N ALA A 21 1.11 6.62 -12.67
CA ALA A 21 2.50 6.93 -12.94
C ALA A 21 2.67 8.34 -13.51
N SER A 22 1.82 8.74 -14.46
CA SER A 22 1.82 10.11 -15.00
C SER A 22 1.57 11.16 -13.91
N ASN A 23 0.66 10.86 -12.97
CA ASN A 23 0.37 11.78 -11.87
C ASN A 23 1.50 11.84 -10.85
N ALA A 24 1.99 10.67 -10.44
CA ALA A 24 3.09 10.54 -9.50
C ALA A 24 4.37 11.20 -10.04
N GLN A 25 4.69 11.01 -11.32
CA GLN A 25 5.86 11.64 -11.96
C GLN A 25 5.76 13.17 -11.93
N MET A 26 4.60 13.73 -12.29
CA MET A 26 4.41 15.17 -12.23
C MET A 26 4.66 15.68 -10.80
N ILE A 27 4.03 15.07 -9.80
CA ILE A 27 4.09 15.53 -8.41
C ILE A 27 5.49 15.37 -7.81
N ALA A 28 6.11 14.20 -8.00
CA ALA A 28 7.44 13.88 -7.45
C ALA A 28 8.54 14.82 -7.96
N ASN A 29 8.35 15.41 -9.15
CA ASN A 29 9.35 16.27 -9.78
C ASN A 29 9.04 17.77 -9.63
N LEU A 30 7.98 18.16 -8.90
CA LEU A 30 7.73 19.59 -8.59
C LEU A 30 8.82 20.16 -7.66
N ASP A 31 9.23 19.38 -6.66
CA ASP A 31 10.35 19.67 -5.78
C ASP A 31 10.98 18.36 -5.32
N THR A 32 12.13 18.00 -5.89
CA THR A 32 12.80 16.71 -5.65
C THR A 32 13.35 16.54 -4.23
N ARG A 33 13.28 17.60 -3.39
CA ARG A 33 13.61 17.52 -1.96
C ARG A 33 12.45 16.99 -1.13
N ILE A 34 11.24 16.97 -1.67
CA ILE A 34 10.04 16.47 -1.00
C ILE A 34 9.77 15.04 -1.49
N LEU A 35 9.87 14.08 -0.58
CA LEU A 35 9.69 12.66 -0.89
C LEU A 35 8.19 12.34 -1.07
N LEU A 36 7.84 11.80 -2.25
CA LEU A 36 6.47 11.39 -2.55
C LEU A 36 6.24 9.92 -2.17
N ILE A 37 5.21 9.67 -1.35
CA ILE A 37 4.61 8.35 -1.17
C ILE A 37 3.36 8.26 -2.05
N ALA A 38 3.34 7.32 -2.99
CA ALA A 38 2.24 7.12 -3.93
C ALA A 38 1.31 5.96 -3.51
N ASP A 39 0.05 6.06 -3.94
CA ASP A 39 -0.90 4.94 -3.88
C ASP A 39 -0.68 4.02 -5.09
N ALA A 40 -0.61 2.71 -4.87
CA ALA A 40 -0.42 1.70 -5.91
C ALA A 40 -1.63 0.74 -6.04
N ASP A 41 -2.75 1.04 -5.39
CA ASP A 41 -3.92 0.14 -5.31
C ASP A 41 -3.47 -1.30 -4.97
N VAL A 42 -3.93 -2.29 -5.73
CA VAL A 42 -3.57 -3.70 -5.61
C VAL A 42 -2.43 -4.11 -6.54
N GLY A 43 -1.71 -3.14 -7.15
CA GLY A 43 -0.55 -3.38 -8.02
C GLY A 43 -0.86 -3.66 -9.50
N PHE A 44 -2.04 -3.27 -9.97
CA PHE A 44 -2.42 -3.22 -11.40
C PHE A 44 -2.29 -4.56 -12.18
N GLY A 45 -2.42 -5.70 -11.49
CA GLY A 45 -2.47 -7.03 -12.08
C GLY A 45 -1.73 -8.10 -11.27
N GLY A 46 -1.20 -9.12 -11.94
CA GLY A 46 -0.41 -10.18 -11.31
C GLY A 46 1.06 -9.79 -11.07
N PRO A 47 1.88 -10.70 -10.50
CA PRO A 47 3.25 -10.42 -10.09
C PRO A 47 4.14 -9.71 -11.14
N PRO A 48 4.12 -10.06 -12.44
CA PRO A 48 4.92 -9.33 -13.44
C PRO A 48 4.50 -7.86 -13.60
N ASN A 49 3.21 -7.55 -13.47
CA ASN A 49 2.72 -6.17 -13.53
C ASN A 49 3.10 -5.39 -12.28
N ILE A 50 3.11 -6.03 -11.11
CA ILE A 50 3.55 -5.44 -9.85
C ILE A 50 5.03 -5.10 -9.92
N ALA A 51 5.88 -6.03 -10.36
CA ALA A 51 7.30 -5.75 -10.54
C ALA A 51 7.53 -4.57 -11.51
N ARG A 52 6.79 -4.52 -12.64
CA ARG A 52 6.82 -3.39 -13.58
C ARG A 52 6.34 -2.08 -12.95
N MET A 53 5.31 -2.11 -12.09
CA MET A 53 4.85 -0.94 -11.36
C MET A 53 5.96 -0.40 -10.46
N VAL A 54 6.67 -1.24 -9.72
CA VAL A 54 7.79 -0.81 -8.86
C VAL A 54 8.85 -0.07 -9.67
N THR A 55 9.31 -0.66 -10.78
CA THR A 55 10.33 -0.04 -11.63
C THR A 55 9.84 1.26 -12.26
N THR A 56 8.55 1.32 -12.60
CA THR A 56 7.91 2.52 -13.16
C THR A 56 7.87 3.64 -12.12
N TYR A 57 7.39 3.37 -10.90
CA TYR A 57 7.30 4.36 -9.83
C TYR A 57 8.67 4.89 -9.44
N HIS A 58 9.67 4.01 -9.33
CA HIS A 58 11.04 4.43 -9.07
C HIS A 58 11.55 5.37 -10.18
N SER A 59 11.33 5.02 -11.45
CA SER A 59 11.71 5.87 -12.60
C SER A 59 10.96 7.20 -12.66
N CYS A 60 9.77 7.27 -12.05
CA CYS A 60 9.00 8.50 -11.91
C CYS A 60 9.51 9.42 -10.78
N GLY A 61 10.48 8.99 -9.98
CA GLY A 61 10.98 9.73 -8.81
C GLY A 61 10.16 9.51 -7.53
N VAL A 62 9.30 8.49 -7.50
CA VAL A 62 8.53 8.13 -6.31
C VAL A 62 9.46 7.55 -5.25
N ALA A 63 9.38 8.07 -4.02
CA ALA A 63 10.22 7.64 -2.91
C ALA A 63 9.68 6.37 -2.23
N GLY A 64 8.37 6.17 -2.26
CA GLY A 64 7.73 4.96 -1.74
C GLY A 64 6.31 4.81 -2.23
N PHE A 65 5.72 3.64 -2.04
CA PHE A 65 4.32 3.42 -2.38
C PHE A 65 3.67 2.44 -1.41
N HIS A 66 2.34 2.51 -1.31
CA HIS A 66 1.57 1.49 -0.60
C HIS A 66 0.74 0.63 -1.55
N ILE A 67 0.84 -0.69 -1.39
CA ILE A 67 0.04 -1.71 -2.09
C ILE A 67 -0.89 -2.38 -1.07
N GLU A 68 -2.11 -2.74 -1.47
CA GLU A 68 -3.13 -3.27 -0.56
C GLU A 68 -3.55 -4.73 -0.86
N ASP A 69 -4.17 -5.37 0.14
CA ASP A 69 -4.65 -6.75 0.11
C ASP A 69 -6.10 -6.90 -0.39
N GLN A 70 -6.72 -5.84 -0.92
CA GLN A 70 -8.06 -5.92 -1.50
C GLN A 70 -8.09 -6.76 -2.79
N VAL A 71 -9.27 -7.24 -3.16
CA VAL A 71 -9.54 -7.77 -4.50
C VAL A 71 -9.40 -6.67 -5.56
N ALA A 72 -9.12 -7.03 -6.83
CA ALA A 72 -8.88 -6.05 -7.89
C ALA A 72 -10.08 -5.11 -8.17
N ASN A 73 -11.30 -5.57 -7.92
CA ASN A 73 -12.49 -4.71 -7.88
C ASN A 73 -12.60 -3.99 -6.52
N LYS A 74 -11.53 -3.28 -6.14
CA LYS A 74 -11.42 -2.64 -4.81
C LYS A 74 -12.52 -1.60 -4.60
N ARG A 75 -12.88 -1.39 -3.34
CA ARG A 75 -13.76 -0.29 -2.91
C ARG A 75 -12.96 0.66 -2.02
N CYS A 76 -13.33 1.94 -2.03
CA CYS A 76 -12.71 2.93 -1.16
C CYS A 76 -12.71 2.48 0.32
N GLY A 77 -11.63 2.78 1.04
CA GLY A 77 -11.34 2.38 2.43
C GLY A 77 -12.45 2.63 3.47
N HIS A 78 -13.41 3.50 3.16
CA HIS A 78 -14.52 3.85 4.05
C HIS A 78 -15.89 3.32 3.59
N LEU A 79 -15.96 2.56 2.48
CA LEU A 79 -17.21 2.03 1.93
C LEU A 79 -17.49 0.59 2.41
N ARG A 80 -18.77 0.25 2.61
CA ARG A 80 -19.22 -1.11 3.00
C ARG A 80 -18.97 -2.13 1.89
N GLY A 81 -18.63 -3.36 2.28
CA GLY A 81 -18.44 -4.51 1.38
C GLY A 81 -17.05 -4.58 0.77
N LYS A 82 -16.00 -4.34 1.56
CA LYS A 82 -14.64 -4.68 1.17
C LYS A 82 -14.49 -6.19 1.08
N GLU A 83 -13.55 -6.62 0.24
CA GLU A 83 -13.13 -8.00 0.14
C GLU A 83 -11.60 -8.00 0.01
N VAL A 84 -10.94 -8.87 0.78
CA VAL A 84 -9.49 -9.05 0.74
C VAL A 84 -9.15 -10.40 0.13
N VAL A 85 -7.99 -10.47 -0.51
CA VAL A 85 -7.45 -11.73 -1.04
C VAL A 85 -6.95 -12.61 0.10
N ASP A 86 -6.73 -13.89 -0.17
CA ASP A 86 -6.08 -14.80 0.78
C ASP A 86 -4.62 -14.38 1.07
N VAL A 87 -4.08 -14.86 2.18
CA VAL A 87 -2.74 -14.49 2.67
C VAL A 87 -1.63 -14.87 1.68
N GLU A 88 -1.76 -15.96 0.93
CA GLU A 88 -0.74 -16.36 -0.05
C GLU A 88 -0.74 -15.42 -1.26
N THR A 89 -1.92 -15.05 -1.76
CA THR A 89 -2.03 -14.00 -2.79
C THR A 89 -1.45 -12.67 -2.31
N TRP A 90 -1.69 -12.30 -1.05
CA TRP A 90 -1.12 -11.09 -0.47
C TRP A 90 0.42 -11.15 -0.41
N LYS A 91 0.99 -12.24 0.09
CA LYS A 91 2.44 -12.48 0.11
C LYS A 91 3.05 -12.40 -1.28
N LEU A 92 2.39 -13.01 -2.29
CA LEU A 92 2.85 -12.95 -3.68
C LEU A 92 2.96 -11.50 -4.20
N ARG A 93 2.06 -10.61 -3.81
CA ARG A 93 2.14 -9.19 -4.18
C ARG A 93 3.37 -8.52 -3.55
N ILE A 94 3.59 -8.71 -2.25
CA ILE A 94 4.74 -8.12 -1.55
C ILE A 94 6.06 -8.66 -2.11
N CYS A 95 6.18 -9.99 -2.27
CA CYS A 95 7.36 -10.60 -2.89
C CYS A 95 7.62 -10.04 -4.30
N ALA A 96 6.56 -9.84 -5.11
CA ALA A 96 6.71 -9.25 -6.43
C ALA A 96 7.21 -7.80 -6.38
N CYS A 97 6.78 -7.02 -5.39
CA CYS A 97 7.31 -5.67 -5.17
C CYS A 97 8.81 -5.71 -4.85
N VAL A 98 9.20 -6.58 -3.91
CA VAL A 98 10.61 -6.72 -3.48
C VAL A 98 11.48 -7.20 -4.64
N ILE A 99 11.05 -8.20 -5.40
CA ILE A 99 11.75 -8.66 -6.61
C ILE A 99 11.87 -7.52 -7.63
N GLY A 100 10.81 -6.73 -7.83
CA GLY A 100 10.83 -5.58 -8.73
C GLY A 100 11.86 -4.54 -8.32
N ARG A 101 11.95 -4.23 -7.02
CA ARG A 101 12.94 -3.31 -6.44
C ARG A 101 14.36 -3.84 -6.61
N ASP A 102 14.59 -5.08 -6.15
CA ASP A 102 15.93 -5.66 -6.02
C ASP A 102 16.53 -6.10 -7.37
N SER A 103 15.70 -6.27 -8.41
CA SER A 103 16.17 -6.59 -9.77
C SER A 103 16.74 -5.40 -10.55
N MET A 104 16.60 -4.17 -10.06
CA MET A 104 17.09 -2.97 -10.75
C MET A 104 18.61 -2.78 -10.62
N HIS A 105 19.29 -2.66 -11.76
CA HIS A 105 20.72 -2.34 -11.81
C HIS A 105 21.00 -0.93 -11.31
N GLY A 106 21.93 -0.80 -10.37
CA GLY A 106 22.30 0.49 -9.74
C GLY A 106 21.68 0.71 -8.36
N GLY A 107 20.86 -0.23 -7.87
CA GLY A 107 20.16 -0.13 -6.59
C GLY A 107 18.86 0.66 -6.72
N CYS A 108 17.89 0.34 -5.85
CA CYS A 108 16.63 1.04 -5.76
C CYS A 108 16.19 1.12 -4.30
N ASP A 109 16.07 2.35 -3.81
CA ASP A 109 15.73 2.61 -2.40
C ASP A 109 14.23 2.94 -2.24
N ILE A 110 13.39 2.50 -3.20
CA ILE A 110 11.95 2.76 -3.11
C ILE A 110 11.35 2.00 -1.93
N VAL A 111 10.64 2.71 -1.07
CA VAL A 111 10.02 2.15 0.14
C VAL A 111 8.73 1.40 -0.22
N ILE A 112 8.66 0.13 0.17
CA ILE A 112 7.49 -0.74 -0.02
C ILE A 112 6.65 -0.73 1.25
N ILE A 113 5.46 -0.13 1.17
CA ILE A 113 4.52 -0.03 2.28
C ILE A 113 3.40 -1.06 2.09
N ALA A 114 3.30 -2.01 3.01
CA ALA A 114 2.31 -3.07 3.01
C ALA A 114 1.02 -2.60 3.69
N ARG A 115 -0.03 -2.32 2.93
CA ARG A 115 -1.34 -1.92 3.45
C ARG A 115 -2.25 -3.14 3.62
N THR A 116 -2.87 -3.27 4.80
CA THR A 116 -3.98 -4.21 5.00
C THR A 116 -5.28 -3.47 5.27
N ASP A 117 -6.33 -3.87 4.56
CA ASP A 117 -7.72 -3.44 4.78
C ASP A 117 -8.54 -4.53 5.50
N ALA A 118 -7.88 -5.62 5.93
CA ALA A 118 -8.53 -6.82 6.46
C ALA A 118 -9.34 -6.57 7.74
N LEU A 119 -9.00 -5.58 8.57
CA LEU A 119 -9.75 -5.31 9.81
C LEU A 119 -11.22 -4.96 9.58
N ALA A 120 -11.59 -4.50 8.39
CA ALA A 120 -12.97 -4.20 8.05
C ALA A 120 -13.81 -5.45 7.70
N VAL A 121 -13.18 -6.62 7.55
CA VAL A 121 -13.79 -7.85 7.01
C VAL A 121 -13.41 -9.11 7.80
N GLU A 122 -12.28 -9.08 8.47
CA GLU A 122 -11.69 -10.12 9.33
C GLU A 122 -11.39 -9.50 10.72
N GLU A 123 -10.99 -10.34 11.68
CA GLU A 123 -10.61 -9.91 13.03
C GLU A 123 -9.22 -9.23 13.06
N TYR A 124 -8.94 -8.51 14.15
CA TYR A 124 -7.67 -7.79 14.35
C TYR A 124 -6.44 -8.69 14.20
N GLU A 125 -6.48 -9.90 14.75
CA GLU A 125 -5.40 -10.87 14.68
C GLU A 125 -5.08 -11.27 13.23
N ALA A 126 -6.10 -11.50 12.40
CA ALA A 126 -5.91 -11.86 10.99
C ALA A 126 -5.30 -10.70 10.18
N ALA A 127 -5.75 -9.47 10.43
CA ALA A 127 -5.15 -8.27 9.83
C ALA A 127 -3.68 -8.09 10.26
N LEU A 128 -3.37 -8.38 11.52
CA LEU A 128 -2.01 -8.30 12.04
C LEU A 128 -1.09 -9.37 11.43
N GLU A 129 -1.57 -10.61 11.30
CA GLU A 129 -0.85 -11.71 10.64
C GLU A 129 -0.47 -11.36 9.19
N ARG A 130 -1.34 -10.65 8.46
CA ARG A 130 -1.05 -10.17 7.09
C ARG A 130 0.11 -9.17 7.06
N LEU A 131 0.23 -8.29 8.04
CA LEU A 131 1.36 -7.36 8.15
C LEU A 131 2.65 -8.05 8.58
N VAL A 132 2.56 -9.06 9.45
CA VAL A 132 3.71 -9.91 9.80
C VAL A 132 4.21 -10.65 8.56
N ALA A 133 3.30 -11.28 7.80
CA ALA A 133 3.64 -11.95 6.56
C ALA A 133 4.26 -11.00 5.53
N ALA A 134 3.74 -9.77 5.40
CA ALA A 134 4.34 -8.77 4.52
C ALA A 134 5.76 -8.36 4.95
N ARG A 135 6.00 -8.22 6.26
CA ARG A 135 7.36 -7.99 6.81
C ARG A 135 8.30 -9.12 6.45
N GLU A 136 7.88 -10.36 6.63
CA GLU A 136 8.66 -11.55 6.28
C GLU A 136 8.97 -11.64 4.78
N CYS A 137 8.07 -11.13 3.94
CA CYS A 137 8.28 -10.99 2.50
C CYS A 137 9.20 -9.81 2.11
N GLY A 138 9.60 -8.96 3.06
CA GLY A 138 10.55 -7.87 2.84
C GLY A 138 9.93 -6.48 2.63
N ALA A 139 8.68 -6.27 3.06
CA ALA A 139 8.11 -4.92 3.13
C ALA A 139 8.88 -4.05 4.15
N ASP A 140 9.05 -2.78 3.84
CA ASP A 140 9.83 -1.85 4.66
C ASP A 140 8.97 -1.17 5.75
N MET A 141 7.65 -1.12 5.55
CA MET A 141 6.70 -0.46 6.44
C MET A 141 5.33 -1.12 6.38
N GLY A 142 4.64 -1.22 7.52
CA GLY A 142 3.24 -1.62 7.58
C GLY A 142 2.28 -0.43 7.55
N PHE A 143 1.14 -0.57 6.89
CA PHE A 143 0.03 0.36 6.96
C PHE A 143 -1.23 -0.39 7.40
N PHE A 144 -1.60 -0.22 8.65
CA PHE A 144 -2.79 -0.81 9.25
C PHE A 144 -3.97 0.14 9.08
N GLU A 145 -4.87 -0.14 8.15
CA GLU A 145 -6.04 0.73 7.91
C GLU A 145 -7.10 0.55 9.01
N ALA A 146 -7.67 1.68 9.45
CA ALA A 146 -8.83 1.75 10.34
C ALA A 146 -8.67 1.06 11.72
N ILE A 147 -7.45 1.00 12.26
CA ILE A 147 -7.22 0.56 13.64
C ILE A 147 -7.98 1.48 14.61
N GLU A 148 -8.63 0.91 15.63
CA GLU A 148 -9.62 1.65 16.41
C GLU A 148 -9.14 2.09 17.79
N THR A 149 -8.24 1.33 18.42
CA THR A 149 -7.85 1.56 19.82
C THR A 149 -6.35 1.79 19.98
N GLU A 150 -5.96 2.54 21.01
CA GLU A 150 -4.55 2.74 21.36
C GLU A 150 -3.83 1.43 21.70
N GLU A 151 -4.54 0.51 22.35
CA GLU A 151 -4.01 -0.78 22.76
C GLU A 151 -3.66 -1.64 21.55
N GLN A 152 -4.56 -1.68 20.55
CA GLN A 152 -4.28 -2.31 19.26
C GLN A 152 -3.06 -1.67 18.59
N ILE A 153 -2.96 -0.35 18.58
CA ILE A 153 -1.80 0.36 17.99
C ILE A 153 -0.50 -0.05 18.71
N LYS A 154 -0.48 0.01 20.04
CA LYS A 154 0.70 -0.36 20.85
C LYS A 154 1.13 -1.80 20.60
N ASN A 155 0.16 -2.72 20.59
CA ASN A 155 0.41 -4.13 20.32
C ASN A 155 0.97 -4.34 18.89
N ALA A 156 0.33 -3.76 17.87
CA ALA A 156 0.77 -3.86 16.48
C ALA A 156 2.19 -3.32 16.30
N VAL A 157 2.51 -2.16 16.89
CA VAL A 157 3.86 -1.57 16.84
C VAL A 157 4.90 -2.50 17.48
N GLN A 158 4.59 -3.09 18.63
CA GLN A 158 5.49 -4.01 19.33
C GLN A 158 5.73 -5.29 18.51
N LEU A 159 4.69 -5.88 17.95
CA LEU A 159 4.80 -7.13 17.19
C LEU A 159 5.52 -6.95 15.85
N LEU A 160 5.27 -5.82 15.17
CA LEU A 160 5.83 -5.54 13.84
C LEU A 160 7.26 -5.02 13.90
N ALA A 161 7.76 -4.58 15.05
CA ALA A 161 9.15 -4.16 15.23
C ALA A 161 10.15 -5.18 14.63
N PRO A 162 11.18 -4.74 13.89
CA PRO A 162 11.60 -3.36 13.68
C PRO A 162 10.87 -2.60 12.55
N MET A 163 9.91 -3.24 11.86
CA MET A 163 9.19 -2.60 10.76
C MET A 163 8.29 -1.47 11.29
N PRO A 164 8.47 -0.21 10.84
CA PRO A 164 7.61 0.90 11.25
C PRO A 164 6.16 0.69 10.79
N LEU A 165 5.22 1.29 11.54
CA LEU A 165 3.79 1.21 11.27
C LEU A 165 3.18 2.60 11.06
N ARG A 166 2.32 2.72 10.04
CA ARG A 166 1.42 3.85 9.81
C ARG A 166 -0.02 3.39 9.98
N SER A 167 -0.86 4.30 10.47
CA SER A 167 -2.32 4.12 10.43
C SER A 167 -3.01 5.46 10.19
N LEU A 168 -4.21 5.40 9.61
CA LEU A 168 -5.11 6.55 9.49
C LEU A 168 -6.21 6.40 10.55
N LEU A 169 -6.24 7.33 11.50
CA LEU A 169 -7.32 7.41 12.47
C LEU A 169 -8.55 8.04 11.80
N SER A 170 -9.71 7.40 11.94
CA SER A 170 -10.97 7.97 11.43
C SER A 170 -11.30 9.29 12.15
N PRO A 171 -11.70 10.36 11.42
CA PRO A 171 -12.07 11.63 12.02
C PRO A 171 -13.23 11.43 13.02
N GLY A 172 -12.99 11.71 14.29
CA GLY A 172 -14.00 11.61 15.37
C GLY A 172 -13.69 10.59 16.46
N LYS A 173 -12.77 9.65 16.23
CA LYS A 173 -12.22 8.77 17.28
C LYS A 173 -10.87 9.35 17.74
N ARG A 174 -10.91 10.36 18.62
CA ARG A 174 -9.68 10.77 19.34
C ARG A 174 -9.36 9.65 20.32
N VAL A 175 -8.19 9.06 20.15
CA VAL A 175 -7.54 8.33 21.23
C VAL A 175 -7.20 9.37 22.31
N SER A 176 -7.90 9.29 23.43
CA SER A 176 -7.72 10.16 24.60
C SER A 176 -6.47 9.78 25.37
#